data_AF-A0A7Y6LAU4-F1
#
_entry.id   AF-A0A7Y6LAU4-F1
#
_cell.length_a   1.000
_cell.length_b   1.000
_cell.length_c   1.000
_cell.angle_alpha   90.00
_cell.angle_beta   90.00
_cell.angle_gamma   90.00
#
_symmetry.space_group_name_H-M   'P 1'
#
loop_
_entity.id
_entity.type
_entity.pdbx_description
1 polymer ?
#
loop_
_entity_poly.entity_id
_entity_poly.type
_entity_poly.pdbx_seq_one_letter_code
_entity_poly.pdbx_strand_id
1 'polypeptide(L)'
;MSIDPSSIPNFGGQQPEPQPQGPAGPVVPDQDLVKQLLDQMELKYVVDDEGDLAAPWEEFRTYFMFRGEGDQAVYSVRTFYDRPHKIDDKPQILEAIDDWNRRTLWPKVYTHTHDDGTVRLIGEAQLLIGAGVNIELFVSSTVSWVRAAIEFDKWLVEQLGLEQDVDNMDGPEAGEDQ
;
A
#
# COMPACT_ATOMS: atom_id res chain seq x y z
N MET A 1 -66.71 -20.09 -32.50
CA MET A 1 -65.57 -19.14 -32.51
C MET A 1 -64.75 -19.39 -31.26
N SER A 2 -63.49 -19.80 -31.42
CA SER A 2 -62.52 -20.08 -30.36
C SER A 2 -62.02 -18.80 -29.69
N ILE A 3 -61.57 -18.93 -28.45
CA ILE A 3 -60.33 -18.26 -28.02
C ILE A 3 -59.49 -19.31 -27.27
N ASP A 4 -58.30 -19.56 -27.79
CA ASP A 4 -57.25 -20.42 -27.21
C ASP A 4 -56.43 -19.58 -26.20
N PRO A 5 -56.24 -20.05 -24.94
CA PRO A 5 -55.50 -19.30 -23.91
C PRO A 5 -54.00 -19.09 -24.22
N SER A 6 -53.46 -19.64 -25.31
CA SER A 6 -52.08 -19.40 -25.77
C SER A 6 -51.90 -18.16 -26.67
N SER A 7 -52.94 -17.34 -26.86
CA SER A 7 -52.94 -16.24 -27.84
C SER A 7 -52.48 -14.86 -27.33
N ILE A 8 -51.86 -14.75 -26.16
CA ILE A 8 -51.35 -13.44 -25.69
C ILE A 8 -49.96 -13.22 -26.31
N PRO A 9 -49.77 -12.28 -27.24
CA PRO A 9 -48.44 -11.99 -27.74
C PRO A 9 -47.65 -11.31 -26.62
N ASN A 10 -46.42 -11.79 -26.41
CA ASN A 10 -45.49 -11.21 -25.46
C ASN A 10 -45.08 -9.80 -25.94
N PHE A 11 -45.79 -8.77 -25.47
CA PHE A 11 -45.50 -7.37 -25.74
C PHE A 11 -44.86 -6.74 -24.51
N GLY A 12 -43.55 -6.58 -24.58
CA GLY A 12 -42.74 -5.97 -23.56
C GLY A 12 -41.39 -6.64 -23.62
N GLY A 13 -40.44 -6.01 -24.34
CA GLY A 13 -39.07 -6.49 -24.35
C GLY A 13 -38.62 -6.73 -22.92
N GLN A 14 -37.94 -7.86 -22.71
CA GLN A 14 -37.02 -7.94 -21.59
C GLN A 14 -36.03 -6.80 -21.79
N GLN A 15 -36.32 -5.66 -21.16
CA GLN A 15 -35.28 -4.74 -20.76
C GLN A 15 -34.35 -5.64 -19.95
N PRO A 16 -33.09 -5.86 -20.36
CA PRO A 16 -32.21 -6.67 -19.55
C PRO A 16 -32.22 -6.00 -18.18
N GLU A 17 -32.77 -6.72 -17.19
CA GLU A 17 -32.56 -6.36 -15.80
C GLU A 17 -31.05 -6.13 -15.69
N PRO A 18 -30.58 -5.00 -15.10
CA PRO A 18 -29.16 -4.87 -14.83
C PRO A 18 -28.81 -6.09 -14.00
N GLN A 19 -28.15 -7.07 -14.63
CA GLN A 19 -27.60 -8.20 -13.93
C GLN A 19 -26.80 -7.56 -12.81
N PRO A 20 -27.05 -7.90 -11.53
CA PRO A 20 -26.12 -7.51 -10.49
C PRO A 20 -24.77 -7.97 -11.02
N GLN A 21 -23.88 -7.02 -11.34
CA GLN A 21 -22.55 -7.34 -11.80
C GLN A 21 -22.02 -8.26 -10.70
N GLY A 22 -21.93 -9.55 -11.00
CA GLY A 22 -21.30 -10.50 -10.10
C GLY A 22 -19.93 -9.93 -9.76
N PRO A 23 -19.38 -10.22 -8.57
CA PRO A 23 -18.11 -9.65 -8.17
C PRO A 23 -17.12 -9.80 -9.33
N ALA A 24 -16.51 -8.68 -9.73
CA ALA A 24 -15.59 -8.66 -10.86
C ALA A 24 -14.56 -9.79 -10.66
N GLY A 25 -14.31 -10.55 -11.73
CA GLY A 25 -13.34 -11.65 -11.69
C GLY A 25 -11.95 -11.15 -11.24
N PRO A 26 -11.02 -12.06 -10.93
CA PRO A 26 -9.67 -11.69 -10.54
C PRO A 26 -9.03 -10.71 -11.54
N VAL A 27 -8.44 -9.63 -11.04
CA VAL A 27 -7.75 -8.62 -11.84
C VAL A 27 -6.27 -8.64 -11.52
N VAL A 28 -5.42 -8.41 -12.52
CA VAL A 28 -4.00 -8.16 -12.28
C VAL A 28 -3.84 -6.65 -12.04
N PRO A 29 -3.55 -6.21 -10.80
CA PRO A 29 -3.38 -4.81 -10.49
C PRO A 29 -2.12 -4.26 -11.14
N ASP A 30 -2.12 -2.96 -11.42
CA ASP A 30 -1.00 -2.22 -12.00
C ASP A 30 -0.76 -0.90 -11.24
N GLN A 31 0.26 -0.15 -11.68
CA GLN A 31 0.66 1.11 -11.07
C GLN A 31 -0.46 2.17 -11.14
N ASP A 32 -1.27 2.19 -12.19
CA ASP A 32 -2.31 3.19 -12.37
C ASP A 32 -3.48 2.98 -11.40
N LEU A 33 -3.79 1.72 -11.06
CA LEU A 33 -4.73 1.42 -9.99
C LEU A 33 -4.23 1.95 -8.63
N VAL A 34 -2.92 1.85 -8.35
CA VAL A 34 -2.34 2.40 -7.12
C VAL A 34 -2.41 3.93 -7.13
N LYS A 35 -2.12 4.60 -8.25
CA LYS A 35 -2.28 6.06 -8.37
C LYS A 35 -3.71 6.51 -8.06
N GLN A 36 -4.72 5.84 -8.65
CA GLN A 36 -6.13 6.12 -8.37
C GLN A 36 -6.48 5.95 -6.88
N LEU A 37 -5.88 4.95 -6.22
CA LEU A 37 -6.06 4.75 -4.78
C LEU A 37 -5.45 5.88 -3.96
N LEU A 38 -4.23 6.31 -4.30
CA LEU A 38 -3.56 7.42 -3.62
C LEU A 38 -4.33 8.73 -3.83
N ASP A 39 -4.83 8.99 -5.03
CA ASP A 39 -5.70 10.14 -5.33
C ASP A 39 -6.98 10.11 -4.48
N GLN A 40 -7.63 8.95 -4.34
CA GLN A 40 -8.82 8.79 -3.49
C GLN A 40 -8.53 8.97 -2.00
N MET A 41 -7.31 8.66 -1.56
CA MET A 41 -6.83 8.86 -0.20
C MET A 41 -6.31 10.28 0.04
N GLU A 42 -6.33 11.15 -0.98
CA GLU A 42 -5.76 12.50 -0.96
C GLU A 42 -4.26 12.50 -0.60
N LEU A 43 -3.54 11.42 -0.97
CA LEU A 43 -2.11 11.27 -0.74
C LEU A 43 -1.34 11.71 -1.98
N LYS A 44 -0.36 12.61 -1.77
CA LYS A 44 0.60 13.00 -2.82
C LYS A 44 1.46 11.80 -3.20
N TYR A 45 1.79 11.69 -4.49
CA TYR A 45 2.74 10.70 -4.99
C TYR A 45 3.61 11.28 -6.10
N VAL A 46 4.75 10.65 -6.32
CA VAL A 46 5.71 10.93 -7.39
C VAL A 46 6.06 9.62 -8.10
N VAL A 47 6.50 9.73 -9.34
CA VAL A 47 7.16 8.63 -10.06
C VAL A 47 8.61 9.05 -10.26
N ASP A 48 9.55 8.23 -9.80
CA ASP A 48 10.97 8.56 -9.93
C ASP A 48 11.53 8.26 -11.32
N ASP A 49 12.81 8.56 -11.53
CA ASP A 49 13.50 8.38 -12.80
C ASP A 49 13.57 6.91 -13.25
N GLU A 50 13.40 5.96 -12.32
CA GLU A 50 13.36 4.52 -12.59
C GLU A 50 11.94 4.03 -12.90
N GLY A 51 10.94 4.92 -12.80
CA GLY A 51 9.53 4.62 -13.05
C GLY A 51 8.81 4.02 -11.83
N ASP A 52 9.43 4.05 -10.65
CA ASP A 52 8.81 3.54 -9.42
C ASP A 52 7.91 4.59 -8.78
N LEU A 53 6.71 4.15 -8.39
CA LEU A 53 5.72 5.00 -7.72
C LEU A 53 6.06 5.10 -6.23
N ALA A 54 6.15 6.32 -5.71
CA ALA A 54 6.39 6.59 -4.31
C ALA A 54 5.43 7.63 -3.73
N ALA A 55 4.99 7.42 -2.49
CA ALA A 55 4.35 8.44 -1.67
C ALA A 55 5.36 8.91 -0.60
N PRO A 56 5.72 10.21 -0.58
CA PRO A 56 6.64 10.76 0.41
C PRO A 56 5.90 11.31 1.64
N TRP A 57 6.48 11.07 2.82
CA TRP A 57 6.23 11.78 4.08
C TRP A 57 7.52 12.48 4.52
N GLU A 58 7.46 13.30 5.56
CA GLU A 58 8.63 14.04 6.09
C GLU A 58 9.78 13.10 6.49
N GLU A 59 9.45 12.02 7.19
CA GLU A 59 10.44 11.13 7.84
C GLU A 59 10.58 9.76 7.17
N PHE A 60 9.82 9.51 6.10
CA PHE A 60 9.89 8.26 5.36
C PHE A 60 9.25 8.37 3.99
N ARG A 61 9.57 7.42 3.10
CA ARG A 61 8.92 7.29 1.79
C ARG A 61 8.45 5.86 1.55
N THR A 62 7.25 5.70 1.01
CA THR A 62 6.68 4.39 0.69
C THR A 62 6.60 4.21 -0.81
N TYR A 63 7.23 3.16 -1.31
CA TYR A 63 7.23 2.75 -2.71
C TYR A 63 6.24 1.63 -2.97
N PHE A 64 5.63 1.67 -4.15
CA PHE A 64 4.65 0.71 -4.65
C PHE A 64 5.19 0.07 -5.92
N MET A 65 5.74 -1.13 -5.77
CA MET A 65 6.53 -1.80 -6.80
C MET A 65 5.79 -3.01 -7.35
N PHE A 66 5.81 -3.14 -8.67
CA PHE A 66 5.39 -4.36 -9.37
C PHE A 66 6.65 -5.02 -9.93
N ARG A 67 6.90 -6.27 -9.55
CA ARG A 67 8.11 -7.03 -9.91
C ARG A 67 7.75 -8.44 -10.36
N GLY A 68 8.62 -9.04 -11.18
CA GLY A 68 8.39 -10.37 -11.74
C GLY A 68 7.42 -10.37 -12.92
N GLU A 69 7.17 -11.56 -13.48
CA GLU A 69 6.37 -11.74 -14.70
C GLU A 69 5.41 -12.92 -14.56
N GLY A 70 4.29 -12.87 -15.29
CA GLY A 70 3.29 -13.94 -15.33
C GLY A 70 2.79 -14.33 -13.94
N ASP A 71 2.70 -15.63 -13.68
CA ASP A 71 2.22 -16.18 -12.40
C ASP A 71 3.09 -15.83 -11.19
N GLN A 72 4.34 -15.38 -11.42
CA GLN A 72 5.28 -14.97 -10.38
C GLN A 72 5.30 -13.45 -10.16
N ALA A 73 4.38 -12.70 -10.78
CA ALA A 73 4.27 -11.27 -10.55
C ALA A 73 3.89 -10.98 -9.08
N VAL A 74 4.64 -10.06 -8.45
CA VAL A 74 4.51 -9.65 -7.06
C VAL A 74 4.27 -8.15 -7.01
N TYR A 75 3.30 -7.77 -6.19
CA TYR A 75 3.13 -6.41 -5.70
C TYR A 75 3.84 -6.27 -4.36
N SER A 76 4.73 -5.29 -4.24
CA SER A 76 5.52 -5.02 -3.04
C SER A 76 5.34 -3.58 -2.62
N VAL A 77 4.97 -3.37 -1.36
CA VAL A 77 4.97 -2.06 -0.72
C VAL A 77 6.16 -2.00 0.23
N ARG A 78 7.05 -1.03 0.00
CA ARG A 78 8.28 -0.85 0.77
C ARG A 78 8.39 0.56 1.31
N THR A 79 8.49 0.67 2.63
CA THR A 79 8.68 1.95 3.31
C THR A 79 10.11 2.08 3.78
N PHE A 80 10.80 3.12 3.35
CA PHE A 80 12.14 3.47 3.79
C PHE A 80 12.01 4.58 4.83
N TYR A 81 12.36 4.25 6.08
CA TYR A 81 12.36 5.20 7.17
C TYR A 81 13.66 6.00 7.12
N ASP A 82 13.55 7.31 6.94
CA ASP A 82 14.67 8.19 6.61
C ASP A 82 15.51 8.59 7.84
N ARG A 83 14.95 8.45 9.06
CA ARG A 83 15.63 8.71 10.32
C ARG A 83 16.93 7.87 10.44
N PRO A 84 18.11 8.51 10.54
CA PRO A 84 19.37 7.79 10.68
C PRO A 84 19.58 7.35 12.13
N HIS A 85 20.04 6.11 12.30
CA HIS A 85 20.46 5.57 13.61
C HIS A 85 21.94 5.21 13.61
N LYS A 86 22.58 5.27 14.78
CA LYS A 86 23.98 4.84 14.90
C LYS A 86 24.06 3.32 14.93
N ILE A 87 25.18 2.79 14.43
CA ILE A 87 25.44 1.35 14.48
C ILE A 87 25.43 0.79 15.90
N ASP A 88 25.83 1.58 16.89
CA ASP A 88 25.84 1.20 18.31
C ASP A 88 24.43 1.01 18.88
N ASP A 89 23.41 1.66 18.29
CA ASP A 89 22.01 1.54 18.70
C ASP A 89 21.33 0.32 18.06
N LYS A 90 21.98 -0.32 17.08
CA LYS A 90 21.41 -1.43 16.30
C LYS A 90 20.90 -2.60 17.15
N PRO A 91 21.58 -3.04 18.23
CA PRO A 91 21.06 -4.12 19.08
C PRO A 91 19.68 -3.79 19.68
N GLN A 92 19.50 -2.57 20.21
CA GLN A 92 18.22 -2.12 20.76
C GLN A 92 17.14 -2.00 19.67
N ILE A 93 17.52 -1.49 18.49
CA ILE A 93 16.61 -1.38 17.34
C ILE A 93 16.12 -2.77 16.89
N LEU A 94 17.01 -3.77 16.85
CA LEU A 94 16.62 -5.14 16.49
C LEU A 94 15.66 -5.74 17.51
N GLU A 95 15.86 -5.51 18.82
CA GLU A 95 14.91 -5.94 19.85
C GLU A 95 13.52 -5.29 19.67
N ALA A 96 13.48 -3.99 19.34
CA ALA A 96 12.22 -3.30 19.04
C ALA A 96 11.55 -3.87 17.78
N ILE A 97 12.31 -4.04 16.70
CA ILE A 97 11.78 -4.60 15.44
C ILE A 97 11.23 -6.01 15.65
N ASP A 98 11.91 -6.88 16.39
CA ASP A 98 11.43 -8.22 16.71
C ASP A 98 10.12 -8.18 17.50
N ASP A 99 10.00 -7.23 18.42
CA ASP A 99 8.78 -7.04 19.19
C ASP A 99 7.59 -6.59 18.34
N TRP A 100 7.81 -5.61 17.45
CA TRP A 100 6.82 -5.20 16.45
C TRP A 100 6.41 -6.38 15.57
N ASN A 101 7.40 -7.01 14.90
CA ASN A 101 7.18 -8.09 13.94
C ASN A 101 6.45 -9.29 14.57
N ARG A 102 6.58 -9.51 15.88
CA ARG A 102 5.87 -10.55 16.61
C ARG A 102 4.42 -10.21 16.91
N ARG A 103 4.09 -8.94 17.13
CA ARG A 103 2.76 -8.48 17.57
C ARG A 103 1.88 -8.01 16.42
N THR A 104 2.47 -7.57 15.33
CA THR A 104 1.77 -7.02 14.18
C THR A 104 1.91 -7.93 12.96
N LEU A 105 0.94 -7.83 12.06
CA LEU A 105 1.01 -8.54 10.79
C LEU A 105 1.96 -7.82 9.84
N TRP A 106 1.88 -6.48 9.77
CA TRP A 106 2.59 -5.64 8.81
C TRP A 106 2.97 -4.29 9.41
N PRO A 107 3.93 -3.58 8.78
CA PRO A 107 4.92 -4.16 7.87
C PRO A 107 5.82 -5.15 8.61
N LYS A 108 6.46 -6.06 7.88
CA LYS A 108 7.65 -6.73 8.42
C LYS A 108 8.84 -5.81 8.23
N VAL A 109 9.59 -5.57 9.29
CA VAL A 109 10.65 -4.57 9.30
C VAL A 109 12.00 -5.24 9.45
N TYR A 110 12.99 -4.71 8.73
CA TYR A 110 14.40 -5.09 8.86
C TYR A 110 15.30 -3.85 8.79
N THR A 111 16.54 -3.99 9.25
CA THR A 111 17.54 -2.91 9.18
C THR A 111 18.46 -3.06 7.96
N HIS A 112 18.85 -1.94 7.37
CA HIS A 112 19.99 -1.86 6.46
C HIS A 112 21.09 -1.00 7.11
N THR A 113 22.33 -1.48 7.08
CA THR A 113 23.50 -0.72 7.55
C THR A 113 24.28 -0.26 6.34
N HIS A 114 24.39 1.05 6.19
CA HIS A 114 25.17 1.69 5.13
C HIS A 114 26.67 1.63 5.44
N ASP A 115 27.50 1.84 4.41
CA ASP A 115 28.96 1.79 4.53
C ASP A 115 29.55 2.84 5.48
N ASP A 116 28.82 3.93 5.72
CA ASP A 116 29.18 5.00 6.66
C ASP A 116 28.80 4.67 8.13
N GLY A 117 28.22 3.50 8.37
CA GLY A 117 27.76 3.05 9.69
C GLY A 117 26.34 3.53 10.05
N THR A 118 25.66 4.27 9.18
CA THR A 118 24.27 4.66 9.39
C THR A 118 23.37 3.43 9.28
N VAL A 119 22.47 3.25 10.25
CA VAL A 119 21.44 2.21 10.24
C VAL A 119 20.11 2.85 9.89
N ARG A 120 19.42 2.28 8.91
CA ARG A 120 18.06 2.65 8.51
C ARG A 120 17.13 1.45 8.58
N LEU A 121 15.84 1.71 8.72
CA LEU A 121 14.81 0.67 8.77
C LEU A 121 14.04 0.65 7.45
N ILE A 122 13.65 -0.56 7.04
CA ILE A 122 12.80 -0.78 5.87
C ILE A 122 11.64 -1.66 6.29
N GLY A 123 10.43 -1.17 6.11
CA GLY A 123 9.21 -1.94 6.24
C GLY A 123 8.80 -2.54 4.89
N GLU A 124 8.38 -3.80 4.87
CA GLU A 124 7.85 -4.43 3.67
C GLU A 124 6.54 -5.20 3.90
N ALA A 125 5.70 -5.18 2.88
CA ALA A 125 4.56 -6.06 2.70
C ALA A 125 4.45 -6.44 1.22
N GLN A 126 4.07 -7.69 0.94
CA GLN A 126 4.10 -8.23 -0.41
C GLN A 126 2.94 -9.19 -0.66
N LEU A 127 2.43 -9.19 -1.89
CA LEU A 127 1.32 -10.01 -2.36
C LEU A 127 1.65 -10.56 -3.75
N LEU A 128 1.44 -11.87 -3.95
CA LEU A 128 1.49 -12.48 -5.27
C LEU A 128 0.22 -12.09 -6.04
N ILE A 129 0.40 -11.55 -7.24
CA ILE A 129 -0.69 -11.00 -8.06
C ILE A 129 -0.81 -11.63 -9.44
N GLY A 130 0.13 -12.51 -9.82
CA GLY A 130 0.22 -13.08 -11.17
C GLY A 130 -1.03 -13.82 -11.65
N ALA A 131 -1.71 -14.54 -10.76
CA ALA A 131 -2.97 -15.23 -11.08
C ALA A 131 -4.20 -14.31 -11.07
N GLY A 132 -4.01 -13.01 -10.85
CA GLY A 132 -5.06 -12.04 -10.53
C GLY A 132 -5.50 -12.12 -9.07
N VAL A 133 -6.02 -11.01 -8.57
CA VAL A 133 -6.55 -10.88 -7.20
C VAL A 133 -7.93 -10.26 -7.23
N ASN A 134 -8.71 -10.47 -6.18
CA ASN A 134 -9.94 -9.71 -5.99
C ASN A 134 -9.57 -8.22 -5.79
N ILE A 135 -10.25 -7.33 -6.51
CA ILE A 135 -9.95 -5.89 -6.49
C ILE A 135 -10.13 -5.27 -5.11
N GLU A 136 -11.21 -5.61 -4.39
CA GLU A 136 -11.48 -5.08 -3.05
C GLU A 136 -10.42 -5.53 -2.03
N LEU A 137 -9.92 -6.77 -2.17
CA LEU A 137 -8.79 -7.27 -1.38
C LEU A 137 -7.51 -6.48 -1.67
N PHE A 138 -7.20 -6.20 -2.94
CA PHE A 138 -6.02 -5.42 -3.31
C PHE A 138 -6.07 -4.01 -2.72
N VAL A 139 -7.22 -3.34 -2.88
CA VAL A 139 -7.50 -2.01 -2.33
C VAL A 139 -7.32 -2.03 -0.80
N SER A 140 -8.01 -2.94 -0.12
CA SER A 140 -7.98 -3.03 1.35
C SER A 140 -6.57 -3.34 1.86
N SER A 141 -5.83 -4.20 1.17
CA SER A 141 -4.45 -4.54 1.52
C SER A 141 -3.53 -3.33 1.39
N THR A 142 -3.61 -2.60 0.26
CA THR A 142 -2.79 -1.41 0.02
C THR A 142 -3.05 -0.33 1.07
N VAL A 143 -4.32 -0.02 1.35
CA VAL A 143 -4.71 0.95 2.39
C VAL A 143 -4.20 0.52 3.77
N SER A 144 -4.35 -0.76 4.10
CA SER A 144 -3.91 -1.31 5.39
C SER A 144 -2.39 -1.22 5.55
N TRP A 145 -1.64 -1.49 4.50
CA TRP A 145 -0.17 -1.45 4.54
C TRP A 145 0.37 -0.02 4.64
N VAL A 146 -0.23 0.94 3.94
CA VAL A 146 0.12 2.37 4.10
C VAL A 146 -0.13 2.83 5.53
N ARG A 147 -1.29 2.48 6.11
CA ARG A 147 -1.59 2.82 7.51
C ARG A 147 -0.64 2.15 8.49
N ALA A 148 -0.32 0.88 8.28
CA ALA A 148 0.62 0.15 9.12
C ALA A 148 2.04 0.74 9.06
N ALA A 149 2.46 1.25 7.90
CA ALA A 149 3.75 1.92 7.76
C ALA A 149 3.83 3.21 8.58
N ILE A 150 2.75 4.01 8.58
CA ILE A 150 2.61 5.23 9.40
C ILE A 150 2.56 4.86 10.90
N GLU A 151 1.83 3.80 11.25
CA GLU A 151 1.71 3.34 12.65
C GLU A 151 3.06 2.86 13.19
N PHE A 152 3.83 2.12 12.38
CA PHE A 152 5.17 1.68 12.77
C PHE A 152 6.11 2.85 13.05
N ASP A 153 6.11 3.88 12.20
CA ASP A 153 6.97 5.06 12.39
C ASP A 153 6.71 5.73 13.73
N LYS A 154 5.44 6.02 14.02
CA LYS A 154 5.01 6.61 15.30
C LYS A 154 5.40 5.74 16.49
N TRP A 155 5.11 4.44 16.40
CA TRP A 155 5.43 3.49 17.45
C TRP A 155 6.95 3.40 17.70
N LEU A 156 7.77 3.41 16.64
CA LEU A 156 9.21 3.33 16.75
C LEU A 156 9.80 4.55 17.46
N VAL A 157 9.32 5.75 17.11
CA VAL A 157 9.74 7.01 17.76
C VAL A 157 9.45 6.96 19.27
N GLU A 158 8.26 6.50 19.65
CA GLU A 158 7.88 6.31 21.06
C GLU A 158 8.76 5.26 21.75
N GLN A 159 8.99 4.10 21.12
CA GLN A 159 9.80 3.02 21.71
C GLN A 159 11.25 3.39 21.95
N LEU A 160 11.83 4.21 21.06
CA LEU A 160 13.21 4.66 21.18
C LEU A 160 13.35 5.94 22.02
N GLY A 161 12.25 6.53 22.48
CA GLY A 161 12.26 7.78 23.24
C GLY A 161 12.77 8.97 22.42
N LEU A 162 12.49 8.98 21.12
CA LEU A 162 12.93 10.01 20.17
C LEU A 162 11.92 11.18 20.05
N GLU A 163 11.05 11.32 21.05
CA GLU A 163 9.90 12.24 21.07
C GLU A 163 10.26 13.72 20.92
N GLN A 164 11.53 14.10 21.16
CA GLN A 164 12.00 15.48 20.99
C GLN A 164 12.08 15.94 19.52
N ASP A 165 11.94 15.03 18.55
CA ASP A 165 11.94 15.33 17.11
C ASP A 165 10.51 15.55 16.53
N VAL A 166 9.45 15.52 17.34
CA VAL A 166 8.03 15.43 16.89
C VAL A 166 7.31 16.80 16.78
N ASP A 167 7.94 17.90 17.20
CA ASP A 167 7.26 19.22 17.33
C ASP A 167 7.12 20.05 16.02
N ASN A 168 7.43 19.50 14.83
CA ASN A 168 7.25 20.19 13.53
C ASN A 168 6.13 19.61 12.63
N MET A 169 5.36 18.66 13.14
CA MET A 169 4.64 17.65 12.34
C MET A 169 3.25 18.04 11.81
N ASP A 170 2.98 19.32 11.50
CA ASP A 170 1.71 19.76 10.91
C ASP A 170 1.84 20.11 9.41
N GLY A 171 1.73 19.07 8.56
CA GLY A 171 1.23 19.16 7.19
C GLY A 171 2.23 18.88 6.05
N PRO A 172 1.77 18.33 4.91
CA PRO A 172 2.63 18.08 3.76
C PRO A 172 3.03 19.40 3.09
N GLU A 173 4.31 19.76 3.18
CA GLU A 173 4.84 20.95 2.52
C GLU A 173 4.51 20.94 1.01
N ALA A 174 4.05 22.09 0.52
CA ALA A 174 3.95 22.36 -0.90
C ALA A 174 5.37 22.71 -1.37
N GLY A 175 5.98 21.86 -2.18
CA GLY A 175 7.28 22.14 -2.78
C GLY A 175 7.21 23.44 -3.59
N GLU A 176 8.09 24.38 -3.26
CA GLU A 176 8.35 25.56 -4.09
C GLU A 176 9.21 25.15 -5.29
N ASP A 177 8.74 25.49 -6.49
CA ASP A 177 9.51 25.41 -7.73
C ASP A 177 10.76 26.30 -7.66
N GLN A 178 11.94 25.71 -7.88
CA GLN A 178 13.12 26.40 -8.45
C GLN A 178 13.85 25.50 -9.44
#